data_AF-A0A6I1P297-F1
#
_entry.id   AF-A0A6I1P297-F1
#
_cell.length_a   1.000
_cell.length_b   1.000
_cell.length_c   1.000
_cell.angle_alpha   90.00
_cell.angle_beta   90.00
_cell.angle_gamma   90.00
#
_symmetry.space_group_name_H-M   'P 1'
#
loop_
_entity.id
_entity.type
_entity.pdbx_description
1 polymer ?
#
loop_
_entity_poly.entity_id
_entity_poly.type
_entity_poly.pdbx_seq_one_letter_code
_entity_poly.pdbx_strand_id
1 'polypeptide(L)'
;MTALTPLHAPSAQHQPITANGELRRIYEALLLEDQPENLARDFLAEQLHRAALLPEALPQDPSAWQNWVAGHCTDVARQYADYLQQRQAGGPRQFFRNKAHALYFLQAVAPTKLVDGAWLYGLLPQWRDPRFDGLLCTYLEELGDGNPAQNHV
;
A
#
# COMPACT_ATOMS: atom_id res chain seq x y z
N MET A 1 -16.60 -10.81 -24.54
CA MET A 1 -15.30 -10.12 -24.64
C MET A 1 -15.54 -8.63 -24.48
N THR A 2 -15.30 -8.09 -23.28
CA THR A 2 -15.44 -6.64 -23.05
C THR A 2 -14.11 -6.00 -23.39
N ALA A 3 -14.04 -5.35 -24.55
CA ALA A 3 -12.87 -4.57 -24.93
C ALA A 3 -12.65 -3.47 -23.89
N LEU A 4 -11.49 -3.49 -23.23
CA LEU A 4 -11.04 -2.39 -22.39
C LEU A 4 -10.55 -1.28 -23.34
N THR A 5 -11.46 -0.42 -23.76
CA THR A 5 -11.09 0.80 -24.49
C THR A 5 -10.28 1.67 -23.54
N PRO A 6 -9.04 2.08 -23.90
CA PRO A 6 -8.30 3.03 -23.11
C PRO A 6 -9.08 4.35 -23.07
N LEU A 7 -9.57 4.71 -21.88
CA LEU A 7 -10.12 6.04 -21.66
C LEU A 7 -8.93 7.00 -21.69
N HIS A 8 -8.79 7.75 -22.80
CA HIS A 8 -8.02 8.98 -22.80
C HIS A 8 -8.79 9.99 -21.93
N ALA A 9 -8.63 9.87 -20.62
CA ALA A 9 -8.91 10.97 -19.74
C ALA A 9 -7.87 12.05 -20.07
N PRO A 10 -8.24 13.33 -20.24
CA PRO A 10 -7.25 14.40 -20.14
C PRO A 10 -6.48 14.15 -18.84
N SER A 11 -5.14 14.23 -18.89
CA SER A 11 -4.27 14.04 -17.73
C SER A 11 -4.99 14.62 -16.53
N ALA A 12 -5.33 13.76 -15.56
CA ALA A 12 -6.13 14.14 -14.41
C ALA A 12 -5.59 15.49 -13.96
N GLN A 13 -6.39 16.55 -14.16
CA GLN A 13 -5.92 17.90 -13.93
C GLN A 13 -5.27 17.85 -12.56
N HIS A 14 -3.99 18.24 -12.47
CA HIS A 14 -3.25 18.29 -11.22
C HIS A 14 -4.02 19.21 -10.28
N GLN A 15 -5.05 18.66 -9.62
CA GLN A 15 -5.78 19.38 -8.61
C GLN A 15 -4.76 19.56 -7.50
N PRO A 16 -4.48 20.80 -7.09
CA PRO A 16 -3.63 21.04 -5.95
C PRO A 16 -4.36 20.40 -4.78
N ILE A 17 -3.86 19.25 -4.34
CA ILE A 17 -4.46 18.56 -3.22
C ILE A 17 -4.10 19.42 -2.01
N THR A 18 -5.05 20.17 -1.46
CA THR A 18 -4.84 21.00 -0.28
C THR A 18 -4.93 20.14 0.98
N ALA A 19 -4.13 20.48 2.01
CA ALA A 19 -3.43 19.60 2.98
C ALA A 19 -2.21 18.84 2.39
N ASN A 20 -2.32 18.29 1.19
CA ASN A 20 -1.23 17.58 0.48
C ASN A 20 -0.18 18.51 -0.19
N GLY A 21 -0.40 19.82 -0.20
CA GLY A 21 0.62 20.78 -0.62
C GLY A 21 1.87 20.71 0.26
N GLU A 22 1.71 20.39 1.55
CA GLU A 22 2.84 20.18 2.46
C GLU A 22 3.56 18.86 2.18
N LEU A 23 2.85 17.74 2.06
CA LEU A 23 3.48 16.44 1.75
C LEU A 23 4.23 16.46 0.41
N ARG A 24 3.63 17.08 -0.62
CA ARG A 24 4.30 17.24 -1.91
C ARG A 24 5.56 18.10 -1.79
N ARG A 25 5.51 19.21 -1.05
CA ARG A 25 6.69 20.05 -0.81
C ARG A 25 7.76 19.32 -0.02
N ILE A 26 7.38 18.57 1.02
CA ILE A 26 8.30 17.75 1.81
C ILE A 26 8.95 16.71 0.91
N TYR A 27 8.17 16.02 0.07
CA TYR A 27 8.70 15.07 -0.91
C TYR A 27 9.68 15.73 -1.89
N GLU A 28 9.30 16.88 -2.48
CA GLU A 28 10.15 17.62 -3.42
C GLU A 28 11.45 18.10 -2.75
N ALA A 29 11.38 18.60 -1.51
CA ALA A 29 12.54 19.00 -0.74
C ALA A 29 13.46 17.82 -0.41
N LEU A 30 12.90 16.68 0.04
CA LEU A 30 13.67 15.46 0.31
C LEU A 30 14.35 14.89 -0.95
N LEU A 31 13.78 15.12 -2.12
CA LEU A 31 14.28 14.60 -3.39
C LEU A 31 15.32 15.52 -4.05
N LEU A 32 15.17 16.84 -3.91
CA LEU A 32 15.90 17.83 -4.71
C LEU A 32 16.85 18.72 -3.92
N GLU A 33 16.69 18.85 -2.60
CA GLU A 33 17.54 19.70 -1.77
C GLU A 33 18.73 18.92 -1.21
N ASP A 34 19.87 19.60 -1.05
CA ASP A 34 21.12 18.97 -0.59
C ASP A 34 21.13 18.65 0.92
N GLN A 35 20.29 19.30 1.73
CA GLN A 35 20.27 19.16 3.21
C GLN A 35 18.85 19.15 3.81
N PRO A 36 18.00 18.17 3.47
CA PRO A 36 16.62 18.13 3.94
C PRO A 36 16.47 17.44 5.31
N GLU A 37 17.54 17.18 6.07
CA GLU A 37 17.52 16.30 7.25
C GLU A 37 16.67 16.84 8.39
N ASN A 38 16.69 18.16 8.61
CA ASN A 38 15.86 18.77 9.66
C ASN A 38 14.37 18.66 9.29
N LEU A 39 14.02 18.90 8.03
CA LEU A 39 12.65 18.73 7.53
C LEU A 39 12.19 17.28 7.66
N ALA A 40 13.05 16.32 7.28
CA ALA A 40 12.79 14.89 7.43
C ALA A 40 12.52 14.51 8.89
N ARG A 41 13.36 15.00 9.81
CA ARG A 41 13.26 14.73 11.25
C ARG A 41 11.97 15.29 11.84
N ASP A 42 11.65 16.54 11.53
CA ASP A 42 10.45 17.21 12.05
C ASP A 42 9.18 16.52 11.54
N PHE A 43 9.17 16.17 10.24
CA PHE A 43 8.07 15.41 9.66
C PHE A 43 7.92 14.03 10.31
N LEU A 44 9.02 13.29 10.50
CA LEU A 44 9.01 11.99 11.15
C LEU A 44 8.52 12.07 12.60
N ALA A 45 8.98 13.07 13.36
CA ALA A 45 8.56 13.27 14.75
C ALA A 45 7.04 13.50 14.86
N GLU A 46 6.48 14.33 13.97
CA GLU A 46 5.04 14.56 13.89
C GLU A 46 4.28 13.28 13.52
N GLN A 47 4.75 12.50 12.54
CA GLN A 47 4.09 11.24 12.18
C GLN A 47 4.17 10.21 13.32
N LEU A 48 5.29 10.12 14.04
CA LEU A 48 5.44 9.24 15.20
C LEU A 48 4.50 9.66 16.34
N HIS A 49 4.34 10.96 16.59
CA HIS A 49 3.40 11.45 17.59
C HIS A 49 1.96 11.07 17.23
N ARG A 50 1.56 11.25 15.96
CA ARG A 50 0.24 10.82 15.47
C ARG A 50 0.05 9.32 15.59
N ALA A 51 1.06 8.54 15.21
CA ALA A 51 1.02 7.08 15.30
C ALA A 51 0.86 6.59 16.74
N ALA A 52 1.50 7.25 17.71
CA ALA A 52 1.39 6.92 19.13
C ALA A 52 -0.03 7.12 19.71
N LEU A 53 -0.89 7.89 19.03
CA LEU A 53 -2.29 8.08 19.41
C LEU A 53 -3.23 7.06 18.77
N LEU A 54 -2.74 6.23 17.85
CA LEU A 54 -3.55 5.19 17.22
C LEU A 54 -3.79 4.03 18.20
N PRO A 55 -4.96 3.37 18.13
CA PRO A 55 -5.21 2.19 18.94
C PRO A 55 -4.19 1.09 18.65
N GLU A 56 -3.52 0.60 19.69
CA GLU A 56 -2.63 -0.55 19.57
C GLU A 56 -3.44 -1.84 19.60
N ALA A 57 -3.59 -2.47 18.43
CA ALA A 57 -4.31 -3.74 18.29
C ALA A 57 -3.41 -4.96 18.49
N LEU A 58 -2.09 -4.78 18.42
CA LEU A 58 -1.11 -5.86 18.55
C LEU A 58 -0.96 -6.26 20.03
N PRO A 59 -1.04 -7.56 20.38
CA PRO A 59 -0.81 -8.00 21.75
C PRO A 59 0.62 -7.67 22.22
N GLN A 60 0.73 -7.23 23.47
CA GLN A 60 2.01 -6.93 24.10
C GLN A 60 2.89 -8.16 24.30
N ASP A 61 2.28 -9.34 24.46
CA ASP A 61 3.00 -10.61 24.56
C ASP A 61 3.22 -11.20 23.15
N PRO A 62 4.48 -11.32 22.68
CA PRO A 62 4.79 -11.94 21.39
C PRO A 62 4.32 -13.39 21.27
N SER A 63 4.18 -14.10 22.39
CA SER A 63 3.68 -15.48 22.38
C SER A 63 2.23 -15.57 21.87
N ALA A 64 1.46 -14.49 22.00
CA ALA A 64 0.08 -14.41 21.54
C ALA A 64 -0.06 -14.04 20.05
N TRP A 65 1.02 -13.58 19.38
CA TRP A 65 0.94 -13.04 18.02
C TRP A 65 0.42 -14.06 17.00
N GLN A 66 0.84 -15.33 17.08
CA GLN A 66 0.38 -16.36 16.15
C GLN A 66 -1.13 -16.56 16.21
N ASN A 67 -1.68 -16.66 17.42
CA ASN A 67 -3.12 -16.82 17.62
C ASN A 67 -3.90 -15.56 17.22
N TRP A 68 -3.33 -14.38 17.49
CA TRP A 68 -3.93 -13.11 17.10
C TRP A 68 -4.03 -12.96 15.57
N VAL A 69 -2.95 -13.25 14.83
CA VAL A 69 -2.97 -13.25 13.36
C VAL A 69 -3.97 -14.27 12.82
N ALA A 70 -3.98 -15.49 13.35
CA ALA A 70 -4.91 -16.54 12.92
C ALA A 70 -6.38 -16.15 13.15
N GLY A 71 -6.69 -15.55 14.30
CA GLY A 71 -8.01 -15.02 14.61
C GLY A 71 -8.43 -13.92 13.64
N HIS A 72 -7.54 -12.95 13.39
CA HIS A 72 -7.82 -11.87 12.44
C HIS A 72 -8.07 -12.39 11.01
N CYS A 73 -7.26 -13.33 10.53
CA CYS A 73 -7.46 -13.98 9.23
C CYS A 73 -8.83 -14.68 9.14
N THR A 74 -9.23 -15.36 10.22
CA THR A 74 -10.54 -16.01 10.31
C THR A 74 -11.68 -14.99 10.23
N ASP A 75 -11.55 -13.87 10.92
CA ASP A 75 -12.53 -12.79 10.87
C ASP A 75 -12.65 -12.13 9.50
N VAL A 76 -11.52 -11.87 8.82
CA VAL A 76 -11.51 -11.34 7.45
C VAL A 76 -12.16 -12.32 6.48
N ALA A 77 -11.84 -13.61 6.58
CA ALA A 77 -12.44 -14.65 5.75
C ALA A 77 -13.96 -14.73 5.94
N ARG A 78 -14.43 -14.66 7.19
CA ARG A 78 -15.85 -14.61 7.54
C ARG A 78 -16.54 -13.38 6.95
N GLN A 79 -15.98 -12.19 7.16
CA GLN A 79 -16.53 -10.94 6.62
C GLN A 79 -16.65 -10.99 5.09
N TYR A 80 -15.67 -11.58 4.41
CA TYR A 80 -15.72 -11.76 2.97
C TYR A 80 -16.82 -12.75 2.55
N ALA A 81 -16.95 -13.88 3.24
CA ALA A 81 -18.02 -14.84 2.99
C ALA A 81 -19.42 -14.22 3.18
N ASP A 82 -19.61 -13.46 4.25
CA ASP A 82 -20.85 -12.74 4.55
C ASP A 82 -21.16 -11.71 3.44
N TYR A 83 -20.15 -10.96 2.99
CA TYR A 83 -20.29 -10.04 1.86
C TYR A 83 -20.74 -10.77 0.59
N LEU A 84 -20.13 -11.92 0.26
CA LEU A 84 -20.53 -12.69 -0.92
C LEU A 84 -21.98 -13.19 -0.84
N GLN A 85 -22.42 -13.69 0.32
CA GLN A 85 -23.81 -14.09 0.53
C GLN A 85 -24.78 -12.91 0.36
N GLN A 86 -24.48 -11.76 0.96
CA GLN A 86 -25.27 -10.54 0.79
C GLN A 86 -25.34 -10.12 -0.68
N ARG A 87 -24.23 -10.23 -1.43
CA ARG A 87 -24.21 -9.92 -2.87
C ARG A 87 -25.06 -10.87 -3.69
N GLN A 88 -25.06 -12.17 -3.37
CA GLN A 88 -25.91 -13.16 -4.03
C GLN A 88 -27.40 -12.89 -3.75
N ALA A 89 -27.74 -12.40 -2.56
CA ALA A 89 -29.09 -12.00 -2.18
C ALA A 89 -29.54 -10.64 -2.76
N GLY A 90 -28.73 -10.00 -3.63
CA GLY A 90 -29.05 -8.71 -4.25
C GLY A 90 -28.62 -7.47 -3.46
N GLY A 91 -27.83 -7.65 -2.40
CA GLY A 91 -27.24 -6.57 -1.61
C GLY A 91 -26.26 -5.69 -2.40
N PRO A 92 -25.99 -4.46 -1.91
CA PRO A 92 -25.17 -3.48 -2.60
C PRO A 92 -23.67 -3.86 -2.60
N ARG A 93 -22.90 -3.27 -3.53
CA ARG A 93 -21.44 -3.27 -3.48
C ARG A 93 -20.95 -2.45 -2.29
N GLN A 94 -20.01 -2.97 -1.50
CA GLN A 94 -19.45 -2.26 -0.34
C GLN A 94 -18.34 -1.27 -0.73
N PHE A 95 -17.39 -1.68 -1.60
CA PHE A 95 -16.24 -0.84 -1.97
C PHE A 95 -16.54 0.10 -3.14
N PHE A 96 -16.95 -0.45 -4.29
CA PHE A 96 -17.13 0.33 -5.52
C PHE A 96 -18.59 0.33 -5.98
N ARG A 97 -19.25 1.49 -5.90
CA ARG A 97 -20.64 1.66 -6.34
C ARG A 97 -20.85 1.36 -7.82
N ASN A 98 -19.89 1.70 -8.68
CA ASN A 98 -19.95 1.47 -10.12
C ASN A 98 -18.54 1.37 -10.74
N LYS A 99 -18.48 1.10 -12.05
CA LYS A 99 -17.21 0.98 -12.80
C LYS A 99 -16.38 2.27 -12.77
N ALA A 100 -17.02 3.44 -12.87
CA ALA A 100 -16.30 4.72 -12.85
C ALA A 100 -15.59 4.95 -11.52
N HIS A 101 -16.25 4.63 -10.39
CA HIS A 101 -15.63 4.69 -9.07
C HIS A 101 -14.43 3.74 -8.96
N ALA A 102 -14.56 2.49 -9.43
CA ALA A 102 -13.45 1.53 -9.43
C ALA A 102 -12.27 2.01 -10.28
N LEU A 103 -12.52 2.55 -11.48
CA LEU A 103 -11.46 3.07 -12.36
C LEU A 103 -10.77 4.30 -11.75
N TYR A 104 -11.53 5.21 -11.17
CA TYR A 104 -10.97 6.37 -10.46
C TYR A 104 -10.05 5.93 -9.32
N PHE A 105 -10.49 4.96 -8.51
CA PHE A 105 -9.67 4.40 -7.43
C PHE A 105 -8.37 3.79 -7.98
N LEU A 106 -8.44 2.96 -9.03
CA LEU A 106 -7.26 2.34 -9.66
C LEU A 106 -6.25 3.39 -10.14
N GLN A 107 -6.71 4.48 -10.75
CA GLN A 107 -5.84 5.58 -11.16
C GLN A 107 -5.17 6.28 -9.97
N ALA A 108 -5.93 6.50 -8.90
CA ALA A 108 -5.42 7.17 -7.71
C ALA A 108 -4.37 6.33 -6.94
N VAL A 109 -4.53 5.00 -6.90
CA VAL A 109 -3.58 4.10 -6.23
C VAL A 109 -2.46 3.59 -7.14
N ALA A 110 -2.52 3.85 -8.45
CA ALA A 110 -1.51 3.37 -9.38
C ALA A 110 -0.07 3.76 -8.97
N PRO A 111 0.23 5.02 -8.56
CA PRO A 111 1.60 5.39 -8.19
C PRO A 111 2.16 4.57 -7.02
N THR A 112 1.35 4.24 -6.02
CA THR A 112 1.80 3.42 -4.89
C THR A 112 1.94 1.95 -5.28
N LYS A 113 1.12 1.49 -6.24
CA LYS A 113 1.21 0.12 -6.76
C LYS A 113 2.40 -0.11 -7.69
N LEU A 114 2.81 0.89 -8.46
CA LEU A 114 4.00 0.82 -9.32
C LEU A 114 5.33 0.77 -8.54
N VAL A 115 5.29 0.99 -7.22
CA VAL A 115 6.48 0.95 -6.34
C VAL A 115 6.25 0.01 -5.15
N ASP A 116 5.25 -0.88 -5.24
CA ASP A 116 5.01 -1.87 -4.20
C ASP A 116 6.26 -2.76 -4.04
N GLY A 117 6.62 -3.05 -2.80
CA GLY A 117 7.86 -3.79 -2.49
C GLY A 117 9.19 -3.06 -2.77
N ALA A 118 9.22 -1.86 -3.36
CA ALA A 118 10.48 -1.16 -3.69
C ALA A 118 11.36 -0.88 -2.46
N TRP A 119 10.75 -0.74 -1.28
CA TRP A 119 11.45 -0.56 -0.01
C TRP A 119 12.34 -1.76 0.37
N LEU A 120 12.03 -2.97 -0.13
CA LEU A 120 12.83 -4.17 0.12
C LEU A 120 14.19 -4.13 -0.59
N TYR A 121 14.37 -3.28 -1.61
CA TYR A 121 15.66 -3.10 -2.30
C TYR A 121 16.81 -2.80 -1.32
N GLY A 122 16.54 -2.06 -0.24
CA GLY A 122 17.53 -1.73 0.80
C GLY A 122 18.08 -2.95 1.55
N LEU A 123 17.45 -4.12 1.43
CA LEU A 123 17.87 -5.36 2.06
C LEU A 123 18.85 -6.18 1.19
N LEU A 124 19.02 -5.86 -0.09
CA LEU A 124 19.92 -6.60 -0.99
C LEU A 124 21.36 -6.76 -0.45
N PRO A 125 21.98 -5.76 0.23
CA PRO A 125 23.30 -5.94 0.82
C PRO A 125 23.36 -7.05 1.89
N GLN A 126 22.22 -7.44 2.47
CA GLN A 126 22.09 -8.45 3.53
C GLN A 126 21.89 -9.88 2.99
N TRP A 127 22.06 -10.13 1.69
CA TRP A 127 21.79 -11.44 1.06
C TRP A 127 22.51 -12.66 1.64
N ARG A 128 23.57 -12.44 2.44
CA ARG A 128 24.30 -13.53 3.11
C ARG A 128 23.75 -13.87 4.49
N ASP A 129 22.82 -13.08 5.01
CA ASP A 129 22.23 -13.29 6.32
C ASP A 129 20.85 -13.95 6.14
N PRO A 130 20.71 -15.23 6.55
CA PRO A 130 19.53 -16.04 6.29
C PRO A 130 18.26 -15.51 6.96
N ARG A 131 18.39 -14.58 7.92
CA ARG A 131 17.25 -13.90 8.55
C ARG A 131 16.47 -13.05 7.56
N PHE A 132 17.09 -12.63 6.45
CA PHE A 132 16.48 -11.80 5.42
C PHE A 132 16.01 -12.59 4.19
N ASP A 133 16.28 -13.90 4.12
CA ASP A 133 15.95 -14.73 2.95
C ASP A 133 14.50 -14.57 2.52
N GLY A 134 13.56 -14.63 3.48
CA GLY A 134 12.13 -14.46 3.18
C GLY A 134 11.79 -13.10 2.56
N LEU A 135 12.38 -12.02 3.07
CA LEU A 135 12.16 -10.66 2.57
C LEU A 135 12.80 -10.45 1.19
N LEU A 136 13.95 -11.08 0.96
CA LEU A 136 14.63 -11.05 -0.34
C LEU A 136 13.90 -11.88 -1.39
N CYS A 137 13.38 -13.05 -1.03
CA CYS A 137 12.49 -13.83 -1.89
C CYS A 137 11.25 -13.03 -2.27
N THR A 138 10.57 -12.41 -1.31
CA THR A 138 9.44 -11.52 -1.61
C THR A 138 9.83 -10.41 -2.58
N TYR A 139 10.98 -9.77 -2.41
CA TYR A 139 11.42 -8.73 -3.35
C TYR A 139 11.61 -9.26 -4.78
N LEU A 140 12.20 -10.45 -4.94
CA LEU A 140 12.39 -11.06 -6.25
C LEU A 140 11.05 -11.49 -6.89
N GLU A 141 10.11 -12.00 -6.08
CA GLU A 141 8.76 -12.33 -6.51
C GLU A 141 8.01 -11.08 -7.01
N GLU A 142 8.09 -9.96 -6.30
CA GLU A 142 7.50 -8.68 -6.74
C GLU A 142 8.12 -8.20 -8.07
N LEU A 143 9.39 -8.55 -8.33
CA LEU A 143 10.10 -8.31 -9.59
C LEU A 143 9.88 -9.40 -10.67
N GLY A 144 8.91 -10.29 -10.45
CA GLY A 144 8.54 -11.34 -11.41
C GLY A 144 9.62 -12.42 -11.59
N ASP A 145 10.52 -12.61 -10.62
CA ASP A 145 11.57 -13.66 -10.63
C ASP A 145 12.40 -13.70 -11.93
N GLY A 146 12.67 -12.52 -12.50
CA GLY A 146 13.43 -12.38 -13.75
C GLY A 146 12.59 -12.43 -15.03
N ASN A 147 11.26 -12.52 -14.93
CA ASN A 147 10.33 -12.34 -16.04
C ASN A 147 9.60 -10.98 -15.92
N PRO A 148 9.93 -9.98 -16.75
CA PRO A 148 9.30 -8.66 -16.69
C PRO A 148 7.78 -8.67 -16.89
N ALA A 149 7.22 -9.67 -17.58
CA ALA A 149 5.78 -9.80 -17.76
C ALA A 149 5.05 -10.26 -16.48
N GLN A 150 5.80 -10.73 -15.48
CA GLN A 150 5.30 -11.15 -14.17
C GLN A 150 5.63 -10.15 -13.06
N ASN A 151 6.22 -8.99 -13.38
CA ASN A 151 6.32 -7.90 -12.42
C ASN A 151 4.93 -7.61 -11.83
N HIS A 152 4.87 -7.54 -10.50
CA HIS A 152 3.66 -7.08 -9.82
C HIS A 152 3.47 -5.57 -9.94
N VAL A 153 4.55 -4.85 -10.28
CA VAL A 153 4.63 -3.40 -10.48
C VAL A 153 4.61 -2.98 -11.95
#